data_AF-A0A5K0YIL2-F1
#
_entry.id   AF-A0A5K0YIL2-F1
#
_cell.length_a   1.000
_cell.length_b   1.000
_cell.length_c   1.000
_cell.angle_alpha   90.00
_cell.angle_beta   90.00
_cell.angle_gamma   90.00
#
_symmetry.space_group_name_H-M   'P 1'
#
loop_
_entity.id
_entity.type
_entity.pdbx_description
1 polymer ?
#
loop_
_entity_poly.entity_id
_entity_poly.type
_entity_poly.pdbx_seq_one_letter_code
_entity_poly.pdbx_strand_id
1 'polypeptide(L)' 'ALDLIRGRNFLMLADSCLEGQFSDDDGTELVQLASRCLQYEPRERPNAKSLAVALLSLQRETE' A
#
# COMPACT_ATOMS: atom_id res chain seq x y z
N ALA A 1 -4.96 10.67 9.98
CA ALA A 1 -4.23 9.51 9.44
C ALA A 1 -4.96 8.90 8.24
N LEU A 2 -6.21 8.46 8.37
CA LEU A 2 -6.96 7.84 7.27
C LEU A 2 -7.07 8.73 6.02
N ASP A 3 -7.27 10.04 6.21
CA ASP A 3 -7.35 11.01 5.12
C ASP A 3 -5.99 11.20 4.41
N LEU A 4 -4.87 11.00 5.12
CA LEU A 4 -3.53 11.03 4.51
C LEU A 4 -3.32 9.81 3.61
N ILE A 5 -3.77 8.63 4.05
CA ILE A 5 -3.73 7.40 3.23
C ILE A 5 -4.61 7.54 1.99
N ARG A 6 -5.80 8.12 2.13
CA ARG A 6 -6.69 8.46 0.99
C ARG A 6 -6.08 9.49 0.05
N GLY A 7 -5.24 10.39 0.57
CA GLY A 7 -4.46 11.35 -0.22
C GLY A 7 -3.33 10.70 -1.03
N ARG A 8 -3.08 9.39 -0.85
CA ARG A 8 -2.14 8.57 -1.63
C ARG A 8 -0.70 9.12 -1.69
N ASN A 9 -0.29 9.88 -0.68
CA ASN A 9 1.06 10.44 -0.61
C ASN A 9 1.98 9.49 0.16
N PHE A 10 2.63 8.58 -0.56
CA PHE A 10 3.55 7.60 0.03
C PHE A 10 4.71 8.25 0.79
N LEU A 11 5.32 9.30 0.26
CA LEU A 11 6.48 9.96 0.87
C LEU A 11 6.18 10.53 2.26
N MET A 12 4.96 10.97 2.51
CA MET A 12 4.54 11.44 3.84
C MET A 12 4.11 10.33 4.80
N LEU A 13 3.88 9.12 4.30
CA LEU A 13 3.33 7.99 5.06
C LEU A 13 4.38 6.93 5.38
N ALA A 14 5.42 6.81 4.55
CA ALA A 14 6.48 5.84 4.73
C ALA A 14 7.28 6.13 5.99
N ASP A 15 7.75 5.06 6.65
CA ASP A 15 8.72 5.17 7.73
C ASP A 15 9.99 5.81 7.17
N SER A 16 10.47 6.88 7.80
CA SER A 16 11.70 7.56 7.40
C SER A 16 12.92 6.63 7.37
N CYS A 17 12.93 5.55 8.16
CA CYS A 17 14.00 4.55 8.13
C CYS A 17 14.02 3.72 6.84
N LEU A 18 12.96 3.79 6.02
CA LEU A 18 12.81 3.08 4.76
C LEU A 18 12.92 4.03 3.54
N GLU A 19 13.38 5.26 3.76
CA GLU A 19 13.59 6.22 2.68
C GLU A 19 14.57 5.65 1.62
N GLY A 20 14.19 5.74 0.35
CA GLY A 20 14.95 5.18 -0.77
C GLY A 20 14.87 3.66 -0.97
N GLN A 21 14.16 2.92 -0.10
CA GLN A 21 14.01 1.46 -0.22
C GLN A 21 12.91 1.03 -1.20
N PHE A 22 12.00 1.94 -1.54
CA PHE A 22 10.91 1.71 -2.48
C PHE A 22 11.06 2.63 -3.69
N SER A 23 10.68 2.16 -4.87
CA SER A 23 10.39 3.10 -5.96
C SER A 23 9.10 3.86 -5.63
N ASP A 24 8.96 5.04 -6.22
CA ASP A 24 7.73 5.83 -6.11
C ASP A 24 6.50 5.06 -6.61
N ASP A 25 6.67 4.22 -7.63
CA ASP A 25 5.60 3.36 -8.18
C ASP A 25 5.16 2.28 -7.18
N ASP A 26 6.11 1.54 -6.59
CA ASP A 26 5.82 0.49 -5.62
C ASP A 26 5.18 1.08 -4.35
N GLY A 27 5.71 2.22 -3.89
CA GLY A 27 5.15 2.98 -2.77
C GLY A 27 3.73 3.47 -3.06
N THR A 28 3.49 3.97 -4.26
CA THR A 28 2.14 4.39 -4.69
C THR A 28 1.18 3.21 -4.66
N GLU A 29 1.54 2.07 -5.25
CA GLU A 29 0.68 0.86 -5.27
C GLU A 29 0.41 0.31 -3.87
N LEU A 30 1.39 0.33 -2.96
CA LEU A 30 1.18 -0.03 -1.55
C LEU A 30 0.13 0.86 -0.87
N VAL A 31 0.20 2.18 -1.08
CA VAL A 31 -0.80 3.10 -0.50
C VAL A 31 -2.17 2.93 -1.13
N GLN A 32 -2.24 2.57 -2.42
CA GLN A 32 -3.51 2.21 -3.07
C GLN A 32 -4.13 0.95 -2.46
N LEU A 33 -3.32 -0.08 -2.19
CA LEU A 33 -3.77 -1.30 -1.51
C LEU A 33 -4.28 -0.99 -0.09
N ALA A 34 -3.51 -0.23 0.69
CA ALA A 34 -3.91 0.19 2.03
C ALA A 34 -5.23 0.98 2.01
N SER A 35 -5.40 1.90 1.05
CA SER A 35 -6.65 2.65 0.87
C SER A 35 -7.85 1.74 0.63
N ARG A 36 -7.70 0.70 -0.20
CA ARG A 36 -8.76 -0.30 -0.44
C ARG A 36 -9.10 -1.12 0.79
N CYS A 37 -8.12 -1.48 1.61
CA CYS A 37 -8.35 -2.16 2.88
C CYS A 37 -9.13 -1.32 3.90
N LEU A 38 -9.01 0.01 3.82
CA LEU A 38 -9.64 0.98 4.72
C LEU A 38 -10.98 1.53 4.18
N GLN A 39 -11.55 0.90 3.15
CA GLN A 39 -12.85 1.33 2.63
C GLN A 39 -13.94 1.25 3.70
N TYR A 40 -14.84 2.22 3.69
CA TYR A 40 -15.93 2.27 4.67
C TYR A 40 -16.81 1.03 4.53
N GLU A 41 -17.26 0.76 3.31
CA GLU A 41 -18.11 -0.38 2.97
C GLU A 41 -17.31 -1.69 2.98
N PRO A 42 -17.69 -2.71 3.78
CA PRO A 42 -16.98 -3.98 3.86
C PRO A 42 -16.87 -4.71 2.51
N ARG A 43 -17.88 -4.58 1.64
CA ARG A 43 -17.92 -5.21 0.32
C ARG A 43 -16.88 -4.64 -0.66
N GLU A 44 -16.37 -3.44 -0.39
CA GLU A 44 -15.34 -2.80 -1.22
C GLU A 44 -13.92 -3.14 -0.76
N ARG A 45 -13.78 -3.78 0.42
CA ARG A 45 -12.49 -4.21 0.94
C ARG A 45 -12.03 -5.49 0.22
N PRO A 46 -10.74 -5.61 -0.13
CA PRO A 46 -10.21 -6.83 -0.68
C PRO A 46 -10.25 -7.94 0.37
N ASN A 47 -10.47 -9.18 -0.07
CA ASN A 47 -10.26 -10.33 0.79
C ASN A 47 -8.75 -10.62 0.94
N ALA A 48 -8.39 -11.31 2.03
CA ALA A 48 -6.99 -11.59 2.35
C ALA A 48 -6.22 -12.30 1.23
N LYS A 49 -6.88 -13.22 0.49
CA LYS A 49 -6.27 -13.93 -0.64
C LYS A 49 -5.93 -12.97 -1.78
N SER A 50 -6.87 -12.11 -2.18
CA SER A 50 -6.63 -11.10 -3.22
C SER A 50 -5.57 -10.08 -2.82
N LEU A 51 -5.53 -9.70 -1.54
CA LEU A 51 -4.51 -8.79 -1.01
C LEU A 51 -3.13 -9.44 -1.05
N ALA A 52 -3.00 -10.70 -0.61
CA ALA A 52 -1.75 -11.43 -0.63
C ALA A 52 -1.18 -11.56 -2.04
N VAL A 53 -2.02 -11.87 -3.04
CA VAL A 53 -1.59 -11.93 -4.45
C VAL A 53 -1.06 -10.58 -4.93
N ALA A 54 -1.74 -9.48 -4.60
CA ALA A 54 -1.28 -8.15 -4.99
C ALA A 54 0.03 -7.76 -4.30
N LEU A 55 0.20 -8.11 -3.03
CA LEU A 55 1.45 -7.86 -2.29
C LEU A 55 2.61 -8.69 -2.82
N LEU A 56 2.38 -9.94 -3.23
CA LEU A 56 3.40 -10.78 -3.86
C LEU A 56 3.93 -10.17 -5.16
N SER A 57 3.09 -9.47 -5.93
CA SER A 57 3.53 -8.78 -7.15
C SER A 57 4.41 -7.55 -6.87
N LEU A 58 4.31 -6.97 -5.68
CA LEU A 58 5.14 -5.84 -5.23
C LEU A 58 6.39 -6.30 -4.46
N GLN A 59 6.46 -7.59 -4.12
CA GLN A 59 7.64 -8.15 -3.48
C GLN A 59 8.77 -8.24 -4.53
N ARG A 60 9.79 -7.40 -4.37
CA ARG A 60 11.07 -7.63 -5.05
C ARG A 60 11.72 -8.85 -4.43
N GLU A 61 12.24 -9.76 -5.24
CA GLU A 61 13.04 -10.88 -4.76
C GLU A 61 14.14 -10.32 -3.85
N THR A 62 14.06 -10.67 -2.57
CA THR A 62 15.16 -10.48 -1.65
C THR A 62 16.12 -11.62 -1.98
N GLU A 63 17.18 -11.31 -2.71
CA GLU A 63 18.31 -12.24 -2.91
C GLU A 63 18.96 -12.58 -1.57
#